data_AF-A0A6A1ULD4-F1
#
_entry.id   AF-A0A6A1ULD4-F1
#
_cell.length_a   1.000
_cell.length_b   1.000
_cell.length_c   1.000
_cell.angle_alpha   90.00
_cell.angle_beta   90.00
_cell.angle_gamma   90.00
#
_symmetry.space_group_name_H-M   'P 1'
#
loop_
_entity.id
_entity.type
_entity.pdbx_description
1 polymer ?
#
loop_
_entity_poly.entity_id
_entity_poly.type
_entity_poly.pdbx_seq_one_letter_code
_entity_poly.pdbx_strand_id
1 'polypeptide(L)'
;MHGFGVYRFGNGHQYEGAWHEGRRQGLGMYTFRNGETRSGHWQDGVLDSPCAQLSHAGYSHAVYDTKVHNAVQEAKRAAEKTFNVGQVDERVKKAIAAANKAANAARVAAVKAVQNRMHLNNKFDEVPIPSV
;
A
#
# COMPACT_ATOMS: atom_id res chain seq x y z
N MET A 1 -12.36 16.43 2.23
CA MET A 1 -12.05 15.06 2.70
C MET A 1 -13.27 14.49 3.40
N HIS A 2 -13.62 13.23 3.16
CA HIS A 2 -14.73 12.54 3.83
C HIS A 2 -14.24 11.16 4.30
N GLY A 3 -14.77 10.66 5.41
CA GLY A 3 -14.38 9.38 6.00
C GLY A 3 -13.36 9.51 7.13
N PHE A 4 -12.71 8.41 7.52
CA PHE A 4 -11.69 8.44 8.58
C PHE A 4 -10.33 8.91 8.04
N GLY A 5 -9.62 9.74 8.80
CA GLY A 5 -8.33 10.27 8.38
C GLY A 5 -7.47 10.78 9.52
N VAL A 6 -6.16 10.70 9.32
CA VAL A 6 -5.15 11.23 10.22
C VAL A 6 -4.58 12.52 9.61
N TYR A 7 -4.65 13.61 10.35
CA TYR A 7 -4.08 14.89 9.95
C TYR A 7 -3.02 15.32 10.96
N ARG A 8 -1.80 15.56 10.47
CA ARG A 8 -0.67 16.04 11.26
C ARG A 8 -0.49 17.53 10.99
N PHE A 9 -0.63 18.32 12.04
CA PHE A 9 -0.47 19.76 11.97
C PHE A 9 1.02 20.13 11.96
N GLY A 10 1.38 21.22 11.29
CA GLY A 10 2.78 21.71 11.25
C GLY A 10 3.34 22.10 12.61
N ASN A 11 2.48 22.35 13.60
CA ASN A 11 2.85 22.62 15.00
C ASN A 11 3.14 21.34 15.82
N GLY A 12 3.05 20.16 15.20
CA GLY A 12 3.28 18.87 15.85
C GLY A 12 2.07 18.30 16.58
N HIS A 13 0.89 18.91 16.45
CA HIS A 13 -0.37 18.28 16.87
C HIS A 13 -0.81 17.25 15.84
N GLN A 14 -1.68 16.33 16.26
CA GLN A 14 -2.24 15.30 15.39
C GLN A 14 -3.72 15.14 15.70
N TYR A 15 -4.54 15.03 14.66
CA TYR A 15 -5.93 14.62 14.78
C TYR A 15 -6.13 13.31 14.03
N GLU A 16 -6.85 12.40 14.64
CA GLU A 16 -7.21 11.10 14.09
C GLU A 16 -8.69 10.86 14.37
N GLY A 17 -9.51 10.78 13.32
CA GLY A 17 -10.95 10.68 13.51
C GLY A 17 -11.71 10.75 12.21
N ALA A 18 -13.04 10.83 12.34
CA ALA A 18 -13.91 10.99 11.20
C ALA A 18 -13.89 12.45 10.67
N TRP A 19 -14.07 12.54 9.36
CA TRP A 19 -14.06 13.76 8.57
C TRP A 19 -15.30 13.81 7.69
N HIS A 20 -15.86 15.01 7.56
CA HIS A 20 -16.95 15.31 6.66
C HIS A 20 -16.67 16.68 6.02
N GLU A 21 -16.62 16.74 4.69
CA GLU A 21 -16.36 17.98 3.92
C GLU A 21 -15.04 18.70 4.31
N GLY A 22 -14.03 17.94 4.71
CA GLY A 22 -12.75 18.50 5.17
C GLY A 22 -12.79 19.09 6.58
N ARG A 23 -13.90 18.93 7.31
CA ARG A 23 -14.05 19.26 8.73
C ARG A 23 -14.03 17.99 9.57
N ARG A 24 -13.61 18.13 10.82
CA ARG A 24 -13.64 17.04 11.81
C ARG A 24 -15.09 16.81 12.23
N GLN A 25 -15.59 15.59 12.06
CA GLN A 25 -16.99 15.22 12.29
C GLN A 25 -17.06 13.82 12.89
N GLY A 26 -17.91 13.59 13.88
CA GLY A 26 -18.05 12.31 14.54
C GLY A 26 -16.93 12.02 15.56
N LEU A 27 -16.70 10.75 15.86
CA LEU A 27 -15.69 10.36 16.85
C LEU A 27 -14.26 10.64 16.36
N GLY A 28 -13.45 11.22 17.23
CA GLY A 28 -12.06 11.54 16.91
C GLY A 28 -11.21 11.83 18.15
N MET A 29 -9.91 11.69 17.98
CA MET A 29 -8.87 11.91 18.97
C MET A 29 -7.90 12.99 18.49
N TYR A 30 -7.58 13.93 19.38
CA TYR A 30 -6.63 15.00 19.15
C TYR A 30 -5.45 14.83 20.10
N THR A 31 -4.27 14.61 19.55
CA THR A 31 -3.01 14.50 20.28
C THR A 31 -2.24 15.82 20.17
N PHE A 32 -1.98 16.44 21.30
CA PHE A 32 -1.14 17.62 21.41
C PHE A 32 0.34 17.24 21.32
N ARG A 33 1.18 18.23 21.02
CA ARG A 33 2.64 18.03 20.88
C ARG A 33 3.28 17.57 22.20
N ASN A 34 2.69 17.94 23.34
CA ASN A 34 3.11 17.50 24.67
C ASN A 34 2.75 16.03 24.97
N GLY A 35 2.05 15.34 24.07
CA GLY A 35 1.58 13.96 24.25
C GLY A 35 0.21 13.83 24.91
N GLU A 36 -0.41 14.93 25.35
CA GLU A 36 -1.77 14.92 25.88
C GLU A 36 -2.75 14.57 24.76
N THR A 37 -3.71 13.67 25.04
CA THR A 37 -4.73 13.27 24.08
C THR A 37 -6.12 13.67 24.58
N ARG A 38 -6.94 14.15 23.65
CA ARG A 38 -8.37 14.44 23.90
C ARG A 38 -9.21 13.72 22.88
N SER A 39 -10.05 12.82 23.34
CA SER A 39 -11.01 12.09 22.50
C SER A 39 -12.42 12.60 22.76
N GLY A 40 -13.30 12.43 21.78
CA GLY A 40 -14.70 12.81 21.92
C GLY A 40 -15.42 12.91 20.59
N HIS A 41 -16.62 13.49 20.63
CA HIS A 41 -17.44 13.73 19.45
C HIS A 41 -17.16 15.12 18.88
N TRP A 42 -16.81 15.18 17.60
CA TRP A 42 -16.49 16.38 16.84
C TRP A 42 -17.67 16.74 15.94
N GLN A 43 -18.03 18.02 15.90
CA GLN A 43 -19.05 18.52 15.00
C GLN A 43 -18.56 19.84 14.39
N ASP A 44 -18.53 19.88 13.05
CA ASP A 44 -18.11 21.03 12.26
C ASP A 44 -16.72 21.56 12.64
N GLY A 45 -15.82 20.68 13.08
CA GLY A 45 -14.47 21.04 13.49
C GLY A 45 -14.33 21.43 14.95
N VAL A 46 -15.40 21.45 15.74
CA VAL A 46 -15.40 21.76 17.18
C VAL A 46 -15.60 20.48 17.98
N LEU A 47 -14.90 20.35 19.11
CA LEU A 47 -15.12 19.25 20.04
C LEU A 47 -16.40 19.56 20.84
N ASP A 48 -17.48 18.89 20.48
CA ASP A 48 -18.81 19.11 21.06
C ASP A 48 -18.91 18.41 22.42
N SER A 49 -18.58 17.12 22.46
CA SER A 49 -18.58 16.32 23.69
C SER A 49 -17.17 15.80 23.96
N PRO A 50 -16.35 16.52 24.76
CA PRO A 50 -15.08 16.01 25.22
C PRO A 50 -15.32 14.80 26.11
N CYS A 51 -14.72 13.67 25.79
CA CYS A 51 -14.53 12.60 26.76
C CYS A 51 -13.42 13.05 27.71
N ALA A 52 -13.75 13.97 28.62
CA ALA A 52 -12.82 14.46 29.62
C ALA A 52 -12.42 13.30 30.53
N GLN A 53 -11.14 13.25 30.89
CA GLN A 53 -10.61 12.37 31.94
C GLN A 53 -11.46 12.52 33.21
N LEU A 54 -12.47 11.67 33.39
CA LEU A 54 -13.17 11.54 34.66
C LEU A 54 -12.28 10.76 35.62
N SER A 55 -11.30 11.45 36.18
CA SER A 55 -10.53 11.03 37.35
C SER A 55 -11.29 11.31 38.65
N HIS A 56 -12.62 11.19 38.65
CA HIS A 56 -13.41 11.34 39.87
C HIS A 56 -14.55 10.31 39.93
N ALA A 57 -14.45 9.44 40.94
CA ALA A 57 -15.46 8.52 41.44
C ALA A 57 -15.85 7.33 40.53
N GLY A 58 -15.05 6.27 40.60
CA GLY A 58 -15.59 4.90 40.65
C GLY A 58 -15.88 4.17 39.33
N TYR A 59 -15.80 4.81 38.17
CA TYR A 59 -15.96 4.12 36.89
C TYR A 59 -14.59 3.77 36.29
N SER A 60 -14.32 2.47 36.13
CA SER A 60 -13.04 1.96 35.65
C SER A 60 -12.68 2.50 34.25
N HIS A 61 -11.70 3.40 34.25
CA HIS A 61 -11.22 4.17 33.11
C HIS A 61 -10.59 3.33 31.98
N ALA A 62 -10.31 2.05 32.21
CA ALA A 62 -9.70 1.19 31.20
C ALA A 62 -10.65 0.84 30.04
N VAL A 63 -11.96 1.05 30.14
CA VAL A 63 -12.90 0.43 29.17
C VAL A 63 -13.25 1.34 27.99
N TYR A 64 -13.32 2.67 28.18
CA TYR A 64 -13.66 3.60 27.09
C TYR A 64 -12.44 4.04 26.29
N ASP A 65 -11.33 4.32 26.95
CA ASP A 65 -10.04 4.62 26.31
C ASP A 65 -9.61 3.44 25.43
N THR A 66 -9.69 2.22 25.95
CA THR A 66 -9.40 0.99 25.20
C THR A 66 -10.36 0.78 24.03
N LYS A 67 -11.65 1.10 24.14
CA LYS A 67 -12.60 0.91 23.02
C LYS A 67 -12.35 1.89 21.88
N VAL A 68 -12.09 3.16 22.17
CA VAL A 68 -11.77 4.16 21.15
C VAL A 68 -10.40 3.88 20.54
N HIS A 69 -9.39 3.61 21.38
CA HIS A 69 -8.06 3.22 20.92
C HIS A 69 -8.12 1.95 20.06
N ASN A 70 -8.87 0.92 20.46
CA ASN A 70 -9.04 -0.31 19.68
C ASN A 70 -9.78 -0.07 18.37
N ALA A 71 -10.85 0.73 18.36
CA ALA A 71 -11.58 1.05 17.14
C ALA A 71 -10.70 1.83 16.14
N VAL A 72 -9.89 2.76 16.64
CA VAL A 72 -8.91 3.51 15.85
C VAL A 72 -7.81 2.58 15.32
N GLN A 73 -7.26 1.70 16.15
CA GLN A 73 -6.25 0.72 15.74
C GLN A 73 -6.79 -0.31 14.74
N GLU A 74 -8.04 -0.76 14.89
CA GLU A 74 -8.70 -1.62 13.91
C GLU A 74 -8.95 -0.89 12.59
N ALA A 75 -9.44 0.35 12.62
CA ALA A 75 -9.61 1.16 11.43
C ALA A 75 -8.28 1.37 10.69
N LYS A 76 -7.20 1.64 11.43
CA LYS A 76 -5.85 1.76 10.89
C LYS A 76 -5.34 0.45 10.29
N ARG A 77 -5.50 -0.68 10.98
CA ARG A 77 -5.14 -2.01 10.46
C ARG A 77 -5.96 -2.38 9.22
N ALA A 78 -7.25 -2.06 9.19
CA ALA A 78 -8.12 -2.30 8.04
C ALA A 78 -7.71 -1.45 6.84
N ALA A 79 -7.35 -0.18 7.05
CA ALA A 79 -6.78 0.68 6.03
C ALA A 79 -5.42 0.15 5.54
N GLU A 80 -4.53 -0.27 6.44
CA GLU A 80 -3.23 -0.89 6.08
C GLU A 80 -3.39 -2.24 5.37
N LYS A 81 -4.47 -2.99 5.64
CA LYS A 81 -4.78 -4.25 4.94
C LYS A 81 -5.10 -4.04 3.46
N THR A 82 -5.39 -2.81 3.02
CA THR A 82 -5.48 -2.47 1.59
C THR A 82 -4.12 -2.34 0.89
N PHE A 83 -3.00 -2.49 1.60
CA PHE A 83 -1.64 -2.54 1.04
C PHE A 83 -1.36 -3.79 0.17
N ASN A 84 -2.32 -4.73 0.06
CA ASN A 84 -2.16 -5.90 -0.80
C ASN A 84 -2.43 -5.66 -2.29
N VAL A 85 -2.62 -4.42 -2.74
CA VAL A 85 -2.60 -4.10 -4.17
C VAL A 85 -1.16 -4.11 -4.70
N GLY A 86 -0.22 -3.50 -3.97
CA GLY A 86 1.19 -3.42 -4.40
C GLY A 86 1.91 -4.77 -4.50
N GLN A 87 1.57 -5.75 -3.64
CA GLN A 87 2.15 -7.09 -3.73
C GLN A 87 1.60 -7.89 -4.92
N VAL A 88 0.33 -7.71 -5.26
CA VAL A 88 -0.27 -8.35 -6.44
C VAL A 88 0.32 -7.72 -7.71
N ASP A 89 0.48 -6.40 -7.75
CA ASP A 89 1.12 -5.69 -8.86
C ASP A 89 2.55 -6.19 -9.12
N GLU A 90 3.38 -6.33 -8.08
CA GLU A 90 4.76 -6.81 -8.25
C GLU A 90 4.83 -8.27 -8.71
N ARG A 91 3.94 -9.14 -8.22
CA ARG A 91 3.85 -10.53 -8.69
C ARG A 91 3.43 -10.61 -10.15
N VAL A 92 2.47 -9.78 -10.56
CA VAL A 92 1.99 -9.70 -11.95
C VAL A 92 3.10 -9.16 -12.87
N LYS A 93 3.78 -8.07 -12.48
CA LYS A 93 4.92 -7.51 -13.25
C LYS A 93 6.05 -8.53 -13.43
N LYS A 94 6.40 -9.27 -12.38
CA LYS A 94 7.44 -10.32 -12.44
C LYS A 94 7.03 -11.47 -13.36
N ALA A 95 5.76 -11.88 -13.33
CA ALA A 95 5.23 -12.91 -14.21
C ALA A 95 5.27 -12.47 -15.69
N ILE A 96 4.85 -11.24 -15.99
CA ILE A 96 4.90 -10.67 -17.35
C ILE A 96 6.34 -10.59 -17.85
N ALA A 97 7.27 -10.10 -17.02
CA ALA A 97 8.69 -10.03 -17.37
C ALA A 97 9.30 -11.42 -17.66
N ALA A 98 8.97 -12.43 -16.86
CA ALA A 98 9.43 -13.80 -17.08
C ALA A 98 8.88 -14.39 -18.39
N ALA A 99 7.58 -14.20 -18.65
CA ALA A 99 6.93 -14.63 -19.89
C ALA A 99 7.56 -13.97 -21.13
N ASN A 100 7.76 -12.65 -21.10
CA ASN A 100 8.40 -11.91 -22.19
C ASN A 100 9.85 -12.35 -22.42
N LYS A 101 10.60 -12.62 -21.34
CA LYS A 101 11.98 -13.13 -21.45
C LYS A 101 12.00 -14.51 -22.13
N ALA A 102 11.09 -15.41 -21.76
CA ALA A 102 10.99 -16.74 -22.34
C ALA A 102 10.60 -16.67 -23.83
N ALA A 103 9.59 -15.87 -24.18
CA ALA A 103 9.14 -15.69 -25.56
C ALA A 103 10.27 -15.12 -26.44
N ASN A 104 10.99 -14.11 -25.94
CA ASN A 104 12.13 -13.53 -26.66
C ASN A 104 13.27 -14.54 -26.83
N ALA A 105 13.59 -15.33 -25.79
CA ALA A 105 14.61 -16.37 -25.89
C ALA A 105 14.24 -17.44 -26.92
N ALA A 106 12.98 -17.90 -26.95
CA ALA A 106 12.50 -18.85 -27.93
C ALA A 106 12.59 -18.29 -29.36
N ARG A 107 12.20 -17.02 -29.56
CA ARG A 107 12.29 -16.34 -30.85
C ARG A 107 13.74 -16.24 -31.33
N VAL A 108 14.66 -15.87 -30.45
CA VAL A 108 16.09 -15.78 -30.75
C VAL A 108 16.68 -17.17 -31.06
N ALA A 109 16.31 -18.20 -30.31
CA ALA A 109 16.77 -19.56 -30.55
C ALA A 109 16.29 -20.08 -31.91
N ALA A 110 15.04 -19.82 -32.28
CA ALA A 110 14.49 -20.18 -33.58
C ALA A 110 15.24 -19.47 -34.73
N VAL A 111 15.46 -18.15 -34.61
CA VAL A 111 16.25 -17.39 -35.60
C VAL A 111 17.68 -17.93 -35.69
N LYS A 112 18.31 -18.24 -34.56
CA LYS A 112 19.67 -18.81 -34.54
C LYS A 112 19.72 -20.20 -35.19
N ALA A 113 18.70 -21.02 -35.01
CA ALA A 113 18.61 -22.33 -35.65
C ALA A 113 18.45 -22.21 -37.18
N VAL A 114 17.61 -21.28 -37.65
CA VAL A 114 17.47 -20.97 -39.08
C VAL A 114 18.79 -20.46 -39.65
N GLN A 115 19.45 -19.52 -38.98
CA GLN A 115 20.73 -18.97 -39.41
C GLN A 115 21.83 -20.04 -39.45
N ASN A 116 21.86 -20.96 -38.47
CA ASN A 116 22.83 -22.06 -38.44
C ASN A 116 22.59 -23.03 -39.60
N ARG A 117 21.33 -23.33 -39.94
CA ARG A 117 20.97 -24.14 -41.11
C ARG A 117 21.44 -23.52 -42.42
N MET A 118 21.32 -22.20 -42.57
CA MET A 118 21.82 -21.48 -43.74
C MET A 118 23.35 -21.54 -43.85
N HIS A 119 24.07 -21.33 -42.75
CA HIS A 119 25.55 -21.42 -42.75
C HIS A 119 26.07 -22.85 -42.98
N LEU A 120 25.36 -23.87 -42.48
CA LEU A 120 25.73 -25.27 -42.71
C LEU A 120 25.53 -25.67 -44.18
N ASN A 121 24.45 -25.20 -44.83
CA ASN A 121 24.22 -25.45 -46.26
C ASN A 121 25.29 -24.79 -47.13
N ASN A 122 25.68 -23.53 -46.86
CA ASN A 122 26.76 -22.87 -47.61
C ASN A 122 28.13 -23.55 -47.48
N LYS A 123 28.34 -24.40 -46.47
CA LYS A 123 29.61 -25.11 -46.26
C LYS A 123 29.69 -26.44 -47.05
N PHE A 124 28.57 -26.94 -47.55
CA PHE A 124 28.50 -28.14 -48.41
C PHE A 124 28.78 -27.82 -49.89
N ASP A 125 28.61 -26.58 -50.31
CA ASP A 125 28.84 -26.15 -51.70
C ASP A 125 30.31 -25.83 -52.02
N GLU A 126 31.22 -25.94 -51.03
CA GLU A 126 32.66 -25.60 -51.15
C GLU A 126 33.61 -26.83 -51.20
N VAL A 127 33.09 -28.04 -51.45
CA VAL A 127 33.95 -29.24 -51.54
C VAL A 127 34.74 -29.22 -52.87
N PRO A 128 36.09 -29.26 -52.86
CA PRO A 128 36.88 -29.26 -54.10
C PRO A 128 36.63 -30.55 -54.88
N ILE A 129 36.28 -30.42 -56.15
CA ILE A 129 36.12 -31.55 -57.07
C ILE A 129 37.49 -32.25 -57.19
N PRO A 130 37.61 -33.56 -56.90
CA PRO A 130 38.88 -34.24 -57.07
C PRO A 130 39.17 -34.33 -58.58
N SER A 131 40.22 -33.65 -59.00
CA SER A 131 40.78 -33.74 -60.35
C SER A 131 41.32 -35.15 -60.57
N VAL A 132 40.67 -35.86 -61.49
CA VAL A 132 41.05 -37.19 -62.02
C VAL A 132 42.31 -37.07 -62.86
#